data_AF-A0A151QT96-F1
#
_entry.id   AF-A0A151QT96-F1
#
_cell.length_a   1.000
_cell.length_b   1.000
_cell.length_c   1.000
_cell.angle_alpha   90.00
_cell.angle_beta   90.00
_cell.angle_gamma   90.00
#
_symmetry.space_group_name_H-M   'P 1'
#
loop_
_entity.id
_entity.type
_entity.pdbx_description
1 polymer ?
#
loop_
_entity_poly.entity_id
_entity_poly.type
_entity_poly.pdbx_seq_one_letter_code
_entity_poly.pdbx_strand_id
1 'polypeptide(L)'
;VKHKKQVEFLELKQGENYVAEYVTKFEDLVRFCPMYEGVGNKEEKCVKFVSGLRPEIKQVFNYQGITHYHELVNKCWNCKYHFENNL
;
A
#
# COMPACT_ATOMS: atom_id res chain seq x y z
N VAL A 1 -6.91 19.71 -10.62
CA VAL A 1 -5.75 18.92 -10.09
C VAL A 1 -6.19 17.89 -9.04
N LYS A 2 -6.86 18.30 -7.94
CA LYS A 2 -7.29 17.39 -6.85
C LYS A 2 -8.10 16.17 -7.31
N HIS A 3 -9.16 16.36 -8.10
CA HIS A 3 -10.01 15.26 -8.59
C HIS A 3 -9.22 14.22 -9.40
N LYS A 4 -8.30 14.66 -10.27
CA LYS A 4 -7.43 13.76 -11.04
C LYS A 4 -6.56 12.88 -10.13
N LYS A 5 -6.02 13.45 -9.05
CA LYS A 5 -5.21 12.72 -8.05
C LYS A 5 -6.03 11.71 -7.25
N GLN A 6 -7.30 12.03 -6.97
CA GLN A 6 -8.22 11.09 -6.32
C GLN A 6 -8.55 9.90 -7.24
N VAL A 7 -8.82 10.14 -8.53
CA VAL A 7 -9.02 9.05 -9.50
C VAL A 7 -7.75 8.19 -9.61
N GLU A 8 -6.58 8.82 -9.74
CA GLU A 8 -5.29 8.12 -9.77
C GLU A 8 -5.08 7.23 -8.53
N PHE A 9 -5.49 7.69 -7.33
CA PHE A 9 -5.43 6.90 -6.11
C PHE A 9 -6.38 5.68 -6.12
N LEU A 10 -7.62 5.88 -6.56
CA LEU A 10 -8.62 4.82 -6.59
C LEU A 10 -8.23 3.69 -7.55
N GLU A 11 -7.59 4.04 -8.66
CA GLU A 11 -7.09 3.09 -9.66
C GLU A 11 -5.68 2.56 -9.36
N LEU A 12 -4.99 3.11 -8.37
CA LEU A 12 -3.61 2.74 -8.03
C LEU A 12 -3.51 1.24 -7.73
N LYS A 13 -2.63 0.58 -8.47
CA LYS A 13 -2.20 -0.80 -8.28
C LYS A 13 -0.67 -0.84 -8.35
N GLN A 14 -0.07 -1.80 -7.66
CA GLN A 14 1.37 -2.04 -7.72
C GLN A 14 1.82 -2.40 -9.13
N GLY A 15 1.09 -3.32 -9.79
CA GLY A 15 1.51 -3.90 -11.06
C GLY A 15 2.88 -4.57 -10.95
N GLU A 16 3.73 -4.36 -11.95
CA GLU A 16 5.11 -4.87 -12.02
C GLU A 16 6.10 -4.03 -11.22
N ASN A 17 5.68 -2.89 -10.67
CA ASN A 17 6.59 -1.99 -9.95
C ASN A 17 7.02 -2.61 -8.61
N TYR A 18 8.16 -2.13 -8.12
CA TYR A 18 8.62 -2.45 -6.77
C TYR A 18 7.60 -1.98 -5.72
N VAL A 19 7.48 -2.73 -4.64
CA VAL A 19 6.60 -2.39 -3.51
C VAL A 19 6.94 -1.02 -2.95
N ALA A 20 8.22 -0.66 -2.90
CA ALA A 20 8.67 0.64 -2.40
C ALA A 20 8.11 1.80 -3.25
N GLU A 21 8.12 1.67 -4.59
CA GLU A 21 7.57 2.69 -5.49
C GLU A 21 6.05 2.79 -5.33
N TYR A 22 5.37 1.65 -5.16
CA TYR A 22 3.95 1.62 -4.85
C TYR A 22 3.64 2.34 -3.53
N VAL A 23 4.41 2.07 -2.45
CA VAL A 23 4.26 2.73 -1.15
C VAL A 23 4.43 4.24 -1.28
N THR A 24 5.50 4.70 -1.94
CA THR A 24 5.74 6.13 -2.14
C THR A 24 4.57 6.79 -2.88
N LYS A 25 4.11 6.18 -3.98
CA LYS A 25 2.99 6.70 -4.76
C LYS A 25 1.68 6.68 -3.98
N PHE A 26 1.46 5.67 -3.14
CA PHE A 26 0.29 5.57 -2.28
C PHE A 26 0.26 6.71 -1.25
N GLU A 27 1.37 6.95 -0.53
CA GLU A 27 1.48 8.02 0.47
C GLU A 27 1.37 9.43 -0.13
N ASP A 28 1.84 9.62 -1.37
CA ASP A 28 1.68 10.89 -2.08
C ASP A 28 0.23 11.15 -2.47
N LEU A 29 -0.50 10.10 -2.88
CA LEU A 29 -1.85 10.23 -3.41
C LEU A 29 -2.94 10.19 -2.33
N VAL A 30 -2.75 9.45 -1.24
CA VAL A 30 -3.74 9.30 -0.16
C VAL A 30 -4.06 10.63 0.53
N ARG A 31 -3.12 11.58 0.55
CA ARG A 31 -3.30 12.96 1.06
C ARG A 31 -4.40 13.73 0.35
N PHE A 32 -4.76 13.33 -0.87
CA PHE A 32 -5.86 13.93 -1.63
C PHE A 32 -7.22 13.28 -1.33
N CYS A 33 -7.25 12.20 -0.54
CA CYS A 33 -8.42 11.38 -0.26
C CYS A 33 -8.70 11.33 1.26
N PRO A 34 -9.43 12.33 1.82
CA PRO A 34 -9.66 12.43 3.26
C PRO A 34 -10.29 11.19 3.91
N MET A 35 -11.08 10.44 3.14
CA MET A 35 -11.69 9.17 3.58
C MET A 35 -10.67 8.08 3.95
N TYR A 36 -9.41 8.21 3.51
CA TYR A 36 -8.35 7.23 3.80
C TYR A 36 -7.22 7.83 4.64
N GLU A 37 -7.04 9.15 4.67
CA GLU A 37 -5.92 9.78 5.39
C GLU A 37 -6.23 10.11 6.87
N GLY A 38 -7.50 10.15 7.26
CA GLY A 38 -7.92 10.49 8.62
C GLY A 38 -7.38 9.52 9.69
N VAL A 39 -7.12 10.04 10.90
CA VAL A 39 -6.62 9.25 12.05
C VAL A 39 -7.55 8.08 12.42
N GLY A 40 -8.86 8.22 12.16
CA GLY A 40 -9.86 7.17 12.34
C GLY A 40 -9.96 6.17 11.17
N ASN A 41 -9.36 6.46 10.02
CA ASN A 41 -9.54 5.72 8.77
C ASN A 41 -8.38 4.74 8.52
N LYS A 42 -7.69 4.31 9.59
CA LYS A 42 -6.49 3.46 9.48
C LYS A 42 -6.81 2.10 8.87
N GLU A 43 -7.99 1.57 9.14
CA GLU A 43 -8.44 0.30 8.59
C GLU A 43 -8.75 0.42 7.10
N GLU A 44 -9.50 1.44 6.69
CA GLU A 44 -9.81 1.72 5.28
C GLU A 44 -8.53 2.00 4.48
N LYS A 45 -7.57 2.74 5.05
CA LYS A 45 -6.24 2.96 4.45
C LYS A 45 -5.52 1.64 4.23
N CYS A 46 -5.55 0.75 5.23
CA CYS A 46 -4.94 -0.57 5.15
C CYS A 46 -5.59 -1.46 4.09
N VAL A 47 -6.92 -1.57 4.11
CA VAL A 47 -7.70 -2.35 3.12
C VAL A 47 -7.42 -1.84 1.71
N LYS A 48 -7.44 -0.52 1.51
CA LYS A 48 -7.12 0.09 0.21
C LYS A 48 -5.69 -0.22 -0.22
N PHE A 49 -4.72 -0.12 0.69
CA PHE A 49 -3.32 -0.46 0.39
C PHE A 49 -3.18 -1.92 -0.05
N VAL A 50 -3.72 -2.87 0.74
CA VAL A 50 -3.63 -4.32 0.45
C VAL A 50 -4.34 -4.67 -0.86
N SER A 51 -5.46 -4.01 -1.17
CA SER A 51 -6.21 -4.26 -2.40
C SER A 51 -5.45 -3.89 -3.68
N GLY A 52 -4.51 -2.94 -3.60
CA GLY A 52 -3.69 -2.51 -4.72
C GLY A 52 -2.40 -3.31 -4.89
N LEU A 53 -2.02 -4.16 -3.91
CA LEU A 53 -0.85 -5.02 -4.01
C LEU A 53 -1.07 -6.14 -5.04
N ARG A 54 0.03 -6.60 -5.65
CA ARG A 54 -0.02 -7.78 -6.52
C ARG A 54 -0.30 -9.06 -5.70
N PRO A 55 -0.90 -10.10 -6.32
CA PRO A 55 -1.43 -11.27 -5.60
C PRO A 55 -0.41 -11.98 -4.72
N GLU A 56 0.82 -12.16 -5.19
CA GLU A 56 1.89 -12.91 -4.50
C GLU A 56 2.24 -12.24 -3.17
N ILE A 57 2.29 -10.91 -3.18
CA ILE A 57 2.61 -10.12 -2.00
C ILE A 57 1.42 -10.05 -1.06
N LYS A 58 0.22 -9.86 -1.61
CA LYS A 58 -1.04 -9.86 -0.84
C LYS A 58 -1.20 -11.15 -0.04
N GLN A 59 -0.82 -12.30 -0.60
CA GLN A 59 -0.85 -13.59 0.10
C GLN A 59 0.06 -13.63 1.33
N VAL A 60 1.27 -13.05 1.25
CA VAL A 60 2.20 -12.97 2.39
C VAL A 60 1.59 -12.18 3.55
N PHE A 61 0.95 -11.05 3.24
CA PHE A 61 0.31 -10.21 4.26
C PHE A 61 -0.89 -10.90 4.92
N ASN A 62 -1.72 -11.57 4.12
CA ASN A 62 -2.86 -12.34 4.62
C ASN A 62 -2.42 -13.49 5.53
N TYR A 63 -1.38 -14.24 5.13
CA TYR A 63 -0.85 -15.35 5.92
C TYR A 63 -0.27 -14.88 7.26
N GLN A 64 0.34 -13.70 7.28
CA GLN A 64 0.95 -13.13 8.48
C GLN A 64 -0.05 -12.42 9.41
N GLY A 65 -1.34 -12.35 9.04
CA GLY A 65 -2.38 -11.74 9.88
C GLY A 65 -2.18 -10.25 10.15
N ILE A 66 -1.54 -9.52 9.22
CA ILE A 66 -1.23 -8.10 9.42
C ILE A 66 -2.48 -7.26 9.23
N THR A 67 -2.91 -6.58 10.30
CA THR A 67 -4.13 -5.77 10.33
C THR A 67 -3.85 -4.27 10.44
N HIS A 68 -2.58 -3.88 10.66
CA HIS A 68 -2.20 -2.49 10.89
C HIS A 68 -1.31 -1.95 9.77
N TYR A 69 -1.70 -0.78 9.25
CA TYR A 69 -1.00 -0.12 8.14
C TYR A 69 0.49 0.13 8.42
N HIS A 70 0.84 0.51 9.65
CA HIS A 70 2.22 0.78 10.00
C HIS A 70 3.10 -0.49 9.95
N GLU A 71 2.59 -1.63 10.42
CA GLU A 71 3.29 -2.92 10.31
C GLU A 71 3.45 -3.34 8.85
N LEU A 72 2.43 -3.05 8.05
CA LEU A 72 2.42 -3.32 6.61
C LEU A 72 3.53 -2.52 5.92
N VAL A 73 3.56 -1.20 6.06
CA VAL A 73 4.59 -0.33 5.45
C VAL A 73 5.97 -0.69 5.98
N ASN A 74 6.10 -0.95 7.28
CA ASN A 74 7.38 -1.33 7.87
C ASN A 74 7.88 -2.67 7.31
N LYS A 75 7.00 -3.65 7.08
CA LYS A 75 7.35 -4.89 6.39
C LYS A 75 7.63 -4.68 4.91
N CYS A 76 6.91 -3.80 4.20
CA CYS A 76 7.22 -3.46 2.81
C CYS A 76 8.63 -2.85 2.68
N TRP A 77 9.03 -2.00 3.61
CA TRP A 77 10.38 -1.45 3.65
C TRP A 77 11.44 -2.48 4.07
N ASN A 78 11.14 -3.35 5.03
CA ASN A 78 12.05 -4.44 5.41
C ASN A 78 12.14 -5.54 4.33
N CYS A 79 11.08 -5.76 3.56
CA CYS A 79 11.03 -6.67 2.40
C CYS A 79 11.96 -6.25 1.27
N LYS A 80 12.44 -4.98 1.26
CA LYS A 80 13.51 -4.55 0.37
C LYS A 80 14.77 -5.41 0.54
N TYR A 81 15.07 -5.88 1.76
CA TYR A 81 16.22 -6.75 2.03
C TYR A 81 15.94 -8.25 1.79
N HIS A 82 14.70 -8.72 1.94
CA HIS A 82 14.39 -10.16 1.89
C HIS A 82 13.96 -10.65 0.49
N PHE A 83 13.38 -9.79 -0.35
CA PHE A 83 13.04 -10.16 -1.74
C PHE A 83 14.21 -9.99 -2.72
N GLU A 84 15.17 -9.11 -2.46
CA GLU A 84 16.41 -9.01 -3.26
C GLU A 84 17.41 -10.16 -2.98
N ASN A 85 17.17 -10.99 -1.97
CA ASN A 85 18.07 -12.09 -1.57
C ASN A 85 17.44 -13.50 -1.64
N ASN A 86 16.24 -13.65 -2.22
CA ASN A 86 15.59 -14.96 -2.37
C ASN A 86 14.66 -15.03 -3.60
N LEU A 87 15.13 -14.53 -4.75
CA LEU A 87 14.78 -14.99 -6.09
C LEU A 87 15.97 -14.73 -7.02
#